data_AF-A0A091AGT4-F1
#
_entry.id   AF-A0A091AGT4-F1
#
_cell.length_a   1.000
_cell.length_b   1.000
_cell.length_c   1.000
_cell.angle_alpha   90.00
_cell.angle_beta   90.00
_cell.angle_gamma   90.00
#
_symmetry.space_group_name_H-M   'P 1'
#
loop_
_entity.id
_entity.type
_entity.pdbx_description
1 polymer ?
#
loop_
_entity_poly.entity_id
_entity_poly.type
_entity_poly.pdbx_seq_one_letter_code
_entity_poly.pdbx_strand_id
1 'polypeptide(L)'
;MAHIKFGTPTNEYYELFRSKTPPGEPAHLIATVRPYDDPGVERIYYRFRKIHSTIVHKTHMVFDLDDAKLTRIKELFIKPEWLQRPHTVGYDKKLSANPFVAFEQIPPRSRYQFLLDNSHYIIMTFIHGPVCKGQIALNVINDHFWVMFLDPEYDLSVTYPAFLRLHSDKVRMPIEIGSDMRVFNALTDEYKKAAVEFYKARQDYYTSHLYSGFGYEALWKGNKASDAPVLTVYRHFDSASVHKGVLGNLPKTMWVVDYPLLERIYYALVAGFDVYGTVGHQLALRLYMDHLRVEGESYFLDFLPVDVRPKLMQSWYKEIDLKKIDYYASTIPAKISFATDEPKREFIEYVVNRHISPATSITFDAVNYERGDIVYQGLPDKNKTENDILKAFRDISKPGTPFFTLMKDHNIQVAYMRIRLKNGKDLAISIVINQWHSNVTHLFGEKAELDITKNSADFITGLIGSYPNYFFDVREEDLPDFFGILIRFDKSPGSYERLARYGVNRAEDRLWDMYDWFQKRFYEDEPVNGGLFDLNRYYYLAK
;
A
#
# COMPACT_ATOMS: atom_id res chain seq x y z
N MET A 1 -13.08 -6.19 -7.25
CA MET A 1 -13.40 -5.42 -8.47
C MET A 1 -13.78 -4.01 -8.06
N ALA A 2 -13.65 -3.04 -8.97
CA ALA A 2 -13.97 -1.63 -8.74
C ALA A 2 -15.46 -1.43 -8.43
N HIS A 3 -15.80 -0.54 -7.49
CA HIS A 3 -17.13 0.04 -7.35
C HIS A 3 -17.14 1.37 -8.08
N ILE A 4 -17.72 1.41 -9.27
CA ILE A 4 -17.73 2.59 -10.12
C ILE A 4 -18.79 3.56 -9.63
N LYS A 5 -18.37 4.78 -9.31
CA LYS A 5 -19.27 5.87 -8.93
C LYS A 5 -19.31 6.91 -10.05
N PHE A 6 -20.51 7.23 -10.52
CA PHE A 6 -20.70 8.34 -11.46
C PHE A 6 -20.76 9.68 -10.71
N GLY A 7 -20.60 10.79 -11.43
CA GLY A 7 -20.69 12.17 -10.92
C GLY A 7 -22.09 12.60 -10.45
N THR A 8 -22.88 11.69 -9.86
CA THR A 8 -24.20 11.96 -9.28
C THR A 8 -24.07 12.29 -7.78
N PRO A 9 -25.06 13.01 -7.20
CA PRO A 9 -25.06 13.33 -5.77
C PRO A 9 -25.35 12.13 -4.88
N THR A 10 -25.76 10.99 -5.46
CA THR A 10 -26.07 9.76 -4.74
C THR A 10 -24.85 8.86 -4.65
N ASN A 11 -24.71 8.12 -3.54
CA ASN A 11 -23.72 7.06 -3.39
C ASN A 11 -24.24 5.75 -3.99
N GLU A 12 -24.48 5.77 -5.30
CA GLU A 12 -24.80 4.59 -6.09
C GLU A 12 -23.54 4.08 -6.80
N TYR A 13 -23.35 2.78 -6.72
CA TYR A 13 -22.17 2.13 -7.27
C TYR A 13 -22.55 1.10 -8.32
N TYR A 14 -21.67 0.96 -9.31
CA TYR A 14 -21.87 0.12 -10.47
C TYR A 14 -20.64 -0.77 -10.69
N GLU A 15 -20.83 -1.93 -11.28
CA GLU A 15 -19.73 -2.72 -11.82
C GLU A 15 -19.70 -2.59 -13.34
N LEU A 16 -18.49 -2.58 -13.91
CA LEU A 16 -18.28 -2.68 -15.36
C LEU A 16 -18.01 -4.14 -15.71
N PHE A 17 -18.77 -4.69 -16.64
CA PHE A 17 -18.62 -6.08 -17.08
C PHE A 17 -18.72 -6.21 -18.61
N ARG A 18 -18.18 -7.31 -19.14
CA ARG A 18 -18.32 -7.68 -20.56
C ARG A 18 -19.63 -8.42 -20.78
N SER A 19 -20.36 -8.07 -21.83
CA SER A 19 -21.64 -8.68 -22.19
C SER A 19 -21.67 -9.17 -23.64
N LYS A 20 -22.41 -10.26 -23.89
CA LYS A 20 -22.67 -10.78 -25.24
C LYS A 20 -23.69 -9.95 -26.02
N THR A 21 -24.55 -9.19 -25.33
CA THR A 21 -25.67 -8.45 -25.92
C THR A 21 -25.45 -6.93 -25.86
N PRO A 22 -25.88 -6.18 -26.90
CA PRO A 22 -25.76 -4.72 -26.95
C PRO A 22 -26.69 -4.00 -25.95
N PRO A 23 -26.51 -2.69 -25.74
CA PRO A 23 -27.51 -1.85 -25.08
C PRO A 23 -28.89 -1.95 -25.77
N GLY A 24 -29.97 -1.92 -24.98
CA GLY A 24 -31.35 -2.14 -25.46
C GLY A 24 -31.85 -3.58 -25.28
N GLU A 25 -30.94 -4.54 -25.12
CA GLU A 25 -31.27 -5.94 -24.81
C GLU A 25 -30.92 -6.30 -23.35
N PRO A 26 -31.54 -7.36 -22.78
CA PRO A 26 -31.14 -7.91 -21.49
C PRO A 26 -29.65 -8.24 -21.46
N ALA A 27 -28.95 -7.80 -20.41
CA ALA A 27 -27.51 -8.01 -20.30
C ALA A 27 -27.17 -9.48 -20.04
N HIS A 28 -26.29 -10.03 -20.88
CA HIS A 28 -25.78 -11.39 -20.72
C HIS A 28 -24.29 -11.34 -20.37
N LEU A 29 -23.95 -11.62 -19.10
CA LEU A 29 -22.58 -11.54 -18.56
C LEU A 29 -21.63 -12.54 -19.23
N ILE A 30 -20.42 -12.09 -19.54
CA ILE A 30 -19.28 -12.93 -19.90
C ILE A 30 -18.39 -13.04 -18.65
N ALA A 31 -18.48 -14.18 -17.97
CA ALA A 31 -17.77 -14.44 -16.70
C ALA A 31 -16.48 -15.23 -16.93
N THR A 32 -15.47 -14.58 -17.49
CA THR A 32 -14.12 -15.16 -17.54
C THR A 32 -13.41 -15.03 -16.20
N VAL A 33 -12.36 -15.84 -15.98
CA VAL A 33 -11.53 -15.76 -14.77
C VAL A 33 -10.78 -14.43 -14.72
N ARG A 34 -10.17 -14.03 -15.84
CA ARG A 34 -9.40 -12.79 -15.95
C ARG A 34 -10.05 -11.81 -16.93
N PRO A 35 -9.85 -10.49 -16.76
CA PRO A 35 -10.42 -9.49 -17.66
C PRO A 35 -9.87 -9.56 -19.10
N TYR A 36 -8.69 -10.17 -19.27
CA TYR A 36 -8.02 -10.33 -20.56
C TYR A 36 -8.15 -11.74 -21.17
N ASP A 37 -8.88 -12.67 -20.53
CA ASP A 37 -9.16 -13.98 -21.13
C ASP A 37 -10.12 -13.83 -22.34
N ASP A 38 -10.03 -14.79 -23.27
CA ASP A 38 -10.91 -14.90 -24.43
C ASP A 38 -12.39 -14.92 -24.00
N PRO A 39 -13.23 -13.98 -24.50
CA PRO A 39 -14.64 -13.92 -24.15
C PRO A 39 -15.49 -15.04 -24.77
N GLY A 40 -14.95 -15.84 -25.69
CA GLY A 40 -15.64 -16.92 -26.38
C GLY A 40 -16.73 -16.46 -27.35
N VAL A 41 -16.68 -15.18 -27.75
CA VAL A 41 -17.62 -14.55 -28.70
C VAL A 41 -16.86 -13.57 -29.60
N GLU A 42 -17.36 -13.36 -30.81
CA GLU A 42 -16.75 -12.46 -31.79
C GLU A 42 -16.77 -10.99 -31.33
N ARG A 43 -17.85 -10.58 -30.64
CA ARG A 43 -18.03 -9.20 -30.18
C ARG A 43 -18.49 -9.14 -28.74
N ILE A 44 -17.87 -8.25 -27.99
CA ILE A 44 -18.25 -7.91 -26.62
C ILE A 44 -18.83 -6.50 -26.55
N TYR A 45 -19.63 -6.25 -25.52
CA TYR A 45 -20.10 -4.94 -25.12
C TYR A 45 -19.75 -4.69 -23.65
N TYR A 46 -19.09 -3.58 -23.35
CA TYR A 46 -18.90 -3.16 -21.96
C TYR A 46 -20.20 -2.53 -21.45
N ARG A 47 -20.70 -3.01 -20.31
CA ARG A 47 -21.97 -2.55 -19.70
C ARG A 47 -21.79 -2.29 -18.22
N PHE A 48 -22.59 -1.37 -17.70
CA PHE A 48 -22.66 -1.08 -16.26
C PHE A 48 -23.89 -1.75 -15.65
N ARG A 49 -23.73 -2.33 -14.47
CA ARG A 49 -24.83 -2.85 -13.64
C ARG A 49 -24.73 -2.28 -12.24
N LYS A 50 -25.85 -1.82 -11.69
CA LYS A 50 -25.92 -1.30 -10.33
C LYS A 50 -25.64 -2.42 -9.31
N ILE A 51 -24.83 -2.10 -8.30
CA ILE A 51 -24.53 -2.99 -7.19
C ILE A 51 -25.63 -2.85 -6.14
N HIS A 52 -26.26 -3.98 -5.80
CA HIS A 52 -27.32 -4.05 -4.79
C HIS A 52 -26.90 -4.80 -3.52
N SER A 53 -25.72 -5.41 -3.52
CA SER A 53 -25.19 -6.11 -2.35
C SER A 53 -24.78 -5.12 -1.26
N THR A 54 -24.82 -5.59 -0.01
CA THR A 54 -24.23 -4.87 1.11
C THR A 54 -22.75 -4.57 0.85
N ILE A 55 -22.36 -3.31 1.05
CA ILE A 55 -21.00 -2.86 0.84
C ILE A 55 -20.20 -3.08 2.12
N VAL A 56 -19.16 -3.92 2.03
CA VAL A 56 -18.17 -4.12 3.09
C VAL A 56 -16.90 -3.36 2.75
N HIS A 57 -16.28 -2.71 3.74
CA HIS A 57 -15.15 -1.81 3.52
C HIS A 57 -13.97 -2.50 2.80
N LYS A 58 -13.66 -3.75 3.15
CA LYS A 58 -12.51 -4.47 2.58
C LYS A 58 -12.52 -4.54 1.05
N THR A 59 -13.69 -4.77 0.45
CA THR A 59 -13.81 -4.91 -1.01
C THR A 59 -14.40 -3.67 -1.68
N HIS A 60 -14.69 -2.62 -0.90
CA HIS A 60 -15.20 -1.37 -1.42
C HIS A 60 -14.04 -0.47 -1.86
N MET A 61 -13.69 -0.57 -3.14
CA MET A 61 -12.68 0.29 -3.76
C MET A 61 -13.37 1.12 -4.83
N VAL A 62 -13.58 2.40 -4.54
CA VAL A 62 -14.33 3.30 -5.41
C VAL A 62 -13.46 3.79 -6.55
N PHE A 63 -13.99 3.75 -7.77
CA PHE A 63 -13.39 4.38 -8.93
C PHE A 63 -14.36 5.39 -9.52
N ASP A 64 -14.06 6.68 -9.34
CA ASP A 64 -14.90 7.75 -9.87
C ASP A 64 -14.79 7.83 -11.39
N LEU A 65 -15.95 7.85 -12.04
CA LEU A 65 -16.11 7.97 -13.48
C LEU A 65 -17.08 9.12 -13.79
N ASP A 66 -16.54 10.33 -13.77
CA ASP A 66 -17.25 11.59 -14.08
C ASP A 66 -16.74 12.22 -15.39
N ASP A 67 -17.26 13.40 -15.73
CA ASP A 67 -16.86 14.13 -16.95
C ASP A 67 -15.39 14.56 -16.92
N ALA A 68 -14.85 14.86 -15.74
CA ALA A 68 -13.44 15.17 -15.56
C ALA A 68 -12.56 13.94 -15.86
N LYS A 69 -12.95 12.76 -15.37
CA LYS A 69 -12.28 11.49 -15.67
C LYS A 69 -12.38 11.14 -17.15
N LEU A 70 -13.54 11.31 -17.78
CA LEU A 70 -13.70 11.08 -19.22
C LEU A 70 -12.80 12.02 -20.04
N THR A 71 -12.76 13.30 -19.68
CA THR A 71 -11.86 14.28 -20.31
C THR A 71 -10.42 13.86 -20.18
N ARG A 72 -10.02 13.42 -18.98
CA ARG A 72 -8.65 12.95 -18.71
C ARG A 72 -8.29 11.69 -19.49
N ILE A 73 -9.21 10.73 -19.61
CA ILE A 73 -9.02 9.53 -20.44
C ILE A 73 -8.79 9.92 -21.91
N LYS A 74 -9.58 10.87 -22.45
CA LYS A 74 -9.39 11.38 -23.82
C LYS A 74 -8.03 12.05 -23.98
N GLU A 75 -7.61 12.85 -23.01
CA GLU A 75 -6.29 13.51 -23.01
C GLU A 75 -5.12 12.53 -23.01
N LEU A 76 -5.23 11.43 -22.26
CA LEU A 76 -4.17 10.45 -22.16
C LEU A 76 -4.16 9.48 -23.34
N PHE A 77 -5.32 9.01 -23.81
CA PHE A 77 -5.37 7.87 -24.72
C PHE A 77 -5.87 8.19 -26.13
N ILE A 78 -6.55 9.31 -26.35
CA ILE A 78 -7.17 9.65 -27.65
C ILE A 78 -6.48 10.82 -28.34
N LYS A 79 -6.18 11.89 -27.60
CA LYS A 79 -5.52 13.10 -28.16
C LYS A 79 -4.05 12.86 -28.57
N PRO A 80 -3.23 12.09 -27.82
CA PRO A 80 -1.83 11.93 -28.19
C PRO A 80 -1.67 11.08 -29.45
N GLU A 81 -0.64 11.38 -30.22
CA GLU A 81 -0.22 10.53 -31.32
C GLU A 81 0.41 9.25 -30.78
N TRP A 82 -0.02 8.10 -31.30
CA TRP A 82 0.53 6.80 -30.92
C TRP A 82 1.76 6.48 -31.76
N LEU A 83 2.77 5.84 -31.16
CA LEU A 83 4.03 5.49 -31.82
C LEU A 83 3.85 4.50 -32.99
N GLN A 84 2.71 3.81 -33.03
CA GLN A 84 2.33 2.92 -34.11
C GLN A 84 0.81 2.94 -34.33
N ARG A 85 0.36 2.48 -35.50
CA ARG A 85 -1.05 2.45 -35.87
C ARG A 85 -1.84 1.53 -34.92
N PRO A 86 -2.95 2.01 -34.32
CA PRO A 86 -3.77 1.17 -33.45
C PRO A 86 -4.35 -0.04 -34.18
N HIS A 87 -4.37 -1.20 -33.51
CA HIS A 87 -4.93 -2.46 -34.00
C HIS A 87 -5.49 -3.30 -32.85
N THR A 88 -6.39 -4.24 -33.18
CA THR A 88 -6.96 -5.16 -32.20
C THR A 88 -5.93 -6.18 -31.73
N VAL A 89 -5.92 -6.46 -30.42
CA VAL A 89 -5.03 -7.43 -29.79
C VAL A 89 -5.80 -8.71 -29.52
N GLY A 90 -5.22 -9.86 -29.85
CA GLY A 90 -5.84 -11.16 -29.62
C GLY A 90 -5.78 -11.63 -28.16
N TYR A 91 -6.43 -12.77 -27.89
CA TYR A 91 -6.54 -13.39 -26.56
C TYR A 91 -5.60 -14.59 -26.36
N ASP A 92 -4.52 -14.70 -27.15
CA ASP A 92 -3.51 -15.73 -26.91
C ASP A 92 -2.99 -15.64 -25.46
N LYS A 93 -2.87 -16.78 -24.79
CA LYS A 93 -2.60 -16.85 -23.34
C LYS A 93 -1.29 -16.17 -22.95
N LYS A 94 -0.22 -16.37 -23.74
CA LYS A 94 1.09 -15.77 -23.44
C LYS A 94 1.11 -14.29 -23.79
N LEU A 95 0.54 -13.92 -24.93
CA LEU A 95 0.43 -12.53 -25.35
C LEU A 95 -0.36 -11.69 -24.33
N SER A 96 -1.57 -12.11 -24.00
CA SER A 96 -2.52 -11.37 -23.15
C SER A 96 -2.06 -11.23 -21.70
N ALA A 97 -1.19 -12.12 -21.23
CA ALA A 97 -0.61 -12.08 -19.89
C ALA A 97 0.58 -11.12 -19.76
N ASN A 98 1.16 -10.61 -20.85
CA ASN A 98 2.26 -9.64 -20.83
C ASN A 98 1.77 -8.26 -21.33
N PRO A 99 1.50 -7.29 -20.44
CA PRO A 99 0.94 -6.00 -20.81
C PRO A 99 1.92 -5.13 -21.62
N PHE A 100 3.22 -5.39 -21.56
CA PHE A 100 4.22 -4.66 -22.35
C PHE A 100 4.24 -5.09 -23.80
N VAL A 101 3.77 -6.31 -24.09
CA VAL A 101 3.61 -6.83 -25.46
C VAL A 101 2.18 -6.57 -25.96
N ALA A 102 1.16 -6.96 -25.18
CA ALA A 102 -0.24 -6.81 -25.56
C ALA A 102 -0.62 -5.35 -25.86
N PHE A 103 -0.13 -4.41 -25.06
CA PHE A 103 -0.49 -2.99 -25.16
C PHE A 103 0.67 -2.11 -25.63
N GLU A 104 1.67 -2.66 -26.33
CA GLU A 104 2.84 -1.93 -26.85
C GLU A 104 2.45 -0.70 -27.68
N GLN A 105 1.33 -0.78 -28.41
CA GLN A 105 0.80 0.32 -29.22
C GLN A 105 0.38 1.56 -28.44
N ILE A 106 0.04 1.41 -27.15
CA ILE A 106 -0.41 2.53 -26.32
C ILE A 106 0.82 3.25 -25.77
N PRO A 107 0.95 4.59 -25.93
CA PRO A 107 2.11 5.33 -25.45
C PRO A 107 2.41 5.07 -23.95
N PRO A 108 3.66 4.70 -23.59
CA PRO A 108 4.02 4.46 -22.19
C PRO A 108 3.77 5.65 -21.27
N ARG A 109 4.02 6.89 -21.73
CA ARG A 109 3.71 8.10 -20.94
C ARG A 109 2.22 8.19 -20.58
N SER A 110 1.33 7.84 -21.50
CA SER A 110 -0.11 7.83 -21.27
C SER A 110 -0.53 6.79 -20.25
N ARG A 111 0.02 5.56 -20.37
CA ARG A 111 -0.24 4.47 -19.43
C ARG A 111 0.27 4.81 -18.04
N TYR A 112 1.52 5.27 -17.94
CA TYR A 112 2.10 5.60 -16.64
C TYR A 112 1.37 6.76 -15.99
N GLN A 113 1.07 7.83 -16.73
CA GLN A 113 0.33 8.96 -16.16
C GLN A 113 -1.07 8.55 -15.70
N PHE A 114 -1.75 7.62 -16.39
CA PHE A 114 -3.01 7.06 -15.91
C PHE A 114 -2.82 6.29 -14.59
N LEU A 115 -1.75 5.50 -14.46
CA LEU A 115 -1.44 4.80 -13.22
C LEU A 115 -1.13 5.78 -12.07
N LEU A 116 -0.37 6.86 -12.33
CA LEU A 116 -0.05 7.91 -11.36
C LEU A 116 -1.28 8.71 -10.94
N ASP A 117 -2.11 9.15 -11.89
CA ASP A 117 -3.37 9.86 -11.64
C ASP A 117 -4.34 9.06 -10.75
N ASN A 118 -4.13 7.75 -10.66
CA ASN A 118 -4.93 6.81 -9.86
C ASN A 118 -4.05 5.99 -8.90
N SER A 119 -2.87 6.49 -8.50
CA SER A 119 -1.86 5.69 -7.78
C SER A 119 -2.41 5.08 -6.49
N HIS A 120 -3.13 5.85 -5.69
CA HIS A 120 -3.77 5.35 -4.47
C HIS A 120 -4.73 4.19 -4.76
N TYR A 121 -5.60 4.34 -5.76
CA TYR A 121 -6.53 3.29 -6.16
C TYR A 121 -5.80 2.04 -6.68
N ILE A 122 -4.78 2.21 -7.53
CA ILE A 122 -4.01 1.09 -8.08
C ILE A 122 -3.28 0.31 -6.97
N ILE A 123 -2.59 1.00 -6.06
CA ILE A 123 -1.90 0.37 -4.94
C ILE A 123 -2.93 -0.27 -3.97
N MET A 124 -4.05 0.40 -3.71
CA MET A 124 -5.14 -0.16 -2.91
C MET A 124 -5.70 -1.44 -3.53
N THR A 125 -5.82 -1.55 -4.86
CA THR A 125 -6.39 -2.76 -5.49
C THR A 125 -5.59 -4.03 -5.26
N PHE A 126 -4.27 -3.94 -5.07
CA PHE A 126 -3.48 -5.11 -4.66
C PHE A 126 -3.51 -5.31 -3.13
N ILE A 127 -3.36 -4.25 -2.33
CA ILE A 127 -3.30 -4.34 -0.86
C ILE A 127 -4.64 -4.76 -0.23
N HIS A 128 -5.75 -4.23 -0.75
CA HIS A 128 -7.10 -4.62 -0.36
C HIS A 128 -7.59 -5.85 -1.14
N GLY A 129 -6.97 -6.15 -2.27
CA GLY A 129 -7.31 -7.26 -3.14
C GLY A 129 -7.16 -8.63 -2.49
N PRO A 130 -7.75 -9.66 -3.11
CA PRO A 130 -7.72 -11.02 -2.58
C PRO A 130 -6.32 -11.64 -2.60
N VAL A 131 -5.39 -11.08 -3.38
CA VAL A 131 -3.97 -11.44 -3.38
C VAL A 131 -3.33 -11.25 -2.02
N CYS A 132 -3.74 -10.23 -1.27
CA CYS A 132 -3.25 -9.92 0.07
C CYS A 132 -4.14 -10.51 1.18
N LYS A 133 -4.78 -11.67 0.92
CA LYS A 133 -5.55 -12.40 1.92
C LYS A 133 -4.70 -13.50 2.53
N GLY A 134 -4.43 -13.39 3.84
CA GLY A 134 -3.70 -14.40 4.58
C GLY A 134 -2.20 -14.10 4.69
N GLN A 135 -1.58 -14.77 5.66
CA GLN A 135 -0.21 -14.49 6.08
C GLN A 135 0.84 -14.76 4.97
N ILE A 136 0.71 -15.85 4.20
CA ILE A 136 1.67 -16.20 3.14
C ILE A 136 1.84 -15.06 2.13
N ALA A 137 0.74 -14.39 1.77
CA ALA A 137 0.75 -13.27 0.85
C ALA A 137 1.42 -12.02 1.43
N LEU A 138 1.21 -11.75 2.71
CA LEU A 138 1.63 -10.51 3.36
C LEU A 138 3.01 -10.57 4.01
N ASN A 139 3.56 -11.77 4.24
CA ASN A 139 4.92 -11.97 4.74
C ASN A 139 6.02 -11.42 3.81
N VAL A 140 5.66 -10.90 2.63
CA VAL A 140 6.58 -10.22 1.70
C VAL A 140 6.76 -8.75 2.01
N ILE A 141 5.98 -8.13 2.89
CA ILE A 141 6.10 -6.69 3.18
C ILE A 141 6.29 -6.43 4.68
N ASN A 142 6.98 -5.34 5.00
CA ASN A 142 7.07 -4.83 6.36
C ASN A 142 5.72 -4.25 6.80
N ASP A 143 5.48 -4.23 8.12
CA ASP A 143 4.23 -3.71 8.71
C ASP A 143 3.97 -2.24 8.40
N HIS A 144 5.02 -1.47 8.13
CA HIS A 144 4.92 -0.04 7.79
C HIS A 144 6.02 0.36 6.79
N PHE A 145 5.61 0.92 5.66
CA PHE A 145 6.51 1.48 4.66
C PHE A 145 5.83 2.57 3.82
N TRP A 146 6.65 3.43 3.23
CA TRP A 146 6.20 4.47 2.32
C TRP A 146 6.53 4.12 0.87
N VAL A 147 5.62 4.46 -0.05
CA VAL A 147 5.76 4.26 -1.48
C VAL A 147 5.71 5.61 -2.19
N MET A 148 6.70 5.86 -3.03
CA MET A 148 6.80 7.03 -3.91
C MET A 148 6.91 6.56 -5.36
N PHE A 149 6.76 7.48 -6.31
CA PHE A 149 6.77 7.16 -7.72
C PHE A 149 7.81 7.99 -8.46
N LEU A 150 8.44 7.39 -9.48
CA LEU A 150 9.32 8.12 -10.38
C LEU A 150 8.47 9.05 -11.26
N ASP A 151 8.98 10.24 -11.57
CA ASP A 151 8.31 11.11 -12.51
C ASP A 151 8.50 10.56 -13.94
N PRO A 152 7.44 10.54 -14.79
CA PRO A 152 7.54 10.04 -16.16
C PRO A 152 8.62 10.71 -17.02
N GLU A 153 9.09 11.91 -16.66
CA GLU A 153 10.19 12.61 -17.35
C GLU A 153 11.57 12.03 -17.03
N TYR A 154 11.70 11.34 -15.89
CA TYR A 154 12.95 10.73 -15.41
C TYR A 154 12.96 9.20 -15.51
N ASP A 155 11.84 8.61 -15.94
CA ASP A 155 11.73 7.19 -16.23
C ASP A 155 12.20 6.89 -17.65
N LEU A 156 13.38 6.25 -17.77
CA LEU A 156 13.95 5.90 -19.08
C LEU A 156 13.13 4.85 -19.84
N SER A 157 12.30 4.05 -19.15
CA SER A 157 11.38 3.13 -19.82
C SER A 157 10.21 3.86 -20.50
N VAL A 158 9.92 5.09 -20.07
CA VAL A 158 8.92 5.98 -20.65
C VAL A 158 9.52 6.88 -21.72
N THR A 159 10.69 7.48 -21.46
CA THR A 159 11.35 8.39 -22.40
C THR A 159 12.06 7.66 -23.55
N TYR A 160 12.53 6.42 -23.31
CA TYR A 160 13.14 5.54 -24.32
C TYR A 160 12.40 4.19 -24.38
N PRO A 161 11.16 4.16 -24.91
CA PRO A 161 10.28 3.00 -24.83
C PRO A 161 10.79 1.74 -25.55
N ALA A 162 11.76 1.89 -26.45
CA ALA A 162 12.47 0.76 -27.06
C ALA A 162 13.14 -0.15 -26.01
N PHE A 163 13.55 0.39 -24.84
CA PHE A 163 14.09 -0.39 -23.73
C PHE A 163 13.13 -1.50 -23.29
N LEU A 164 11.84 -1.19 -23.13
CA LEU A 164 10.83 -2.17 -22.73
C LEU A 164 10.60 -3.24 -23.80
N ARG A 165 10.61 -2.84 -25.07
CA ARG A 165 10.49 -3.77 -26.18
C ARG A 165 11.67 -4.74 -26.24
N LEU A 166 12.90 -4.25 -26.07
CA LEU A 166 14.12 -5.06 -26.08
C LEU A 166 14.21 -6.05 -24.89
N HIS A 167 13.44 -5.80 -23.83
CA HIS A 167 13.41 -6.63 -22.63
C HIS A 167 12.02 -7.24 -22.36
N SER A 168 11.16 -7.32 -23.37
CA SER A 168 9.77 -7.77 -23.23
C SER A 168 9.65 -9.19 -22.63
N ASP A 169 10.63 -10.03 -22.94
CA ASP A 169 10.79 -11.41 -22.51
C ASP A 169 11.27 -11.52 -21.05
N LYS A 170 11.81 -10.44 -20.49
CA LYS A 170 12.26 -10.35 -19.09
C LYS A 170 11.20 -9.75 -18.15
N VAL A 171 10.21 -9.06 -18.69
CA VAL A 171 9.03 -8.55 -17.93
C VAL A 171 7.85 -9.51 -17.95
N ARG A 172 8.08 -10.77 -18.34
CA ARG A 172 7.11 -11.86 -18.23
C ARG A 172 6.75 -12.13 -16.76
N MET A 173 5.53 -12.60 -16.55
CA MET A 173 4.96 -12.81 -15.22
C MET A 173 4.35 -14.21 -15.14
N PRO A 174 4.33 -14.85 -13.95
CA PRO A 174 3.78 -16.20 -13.77
C PRO A 174 2.32 -16.39 -14.25
N ILE A 175 1.55 -15.30 -14.32
CA ILE A 175 0.15 -15.27 -14.77
C ILE A 175 -0.05 -15.80 -16.20
N GLU A 176 0.99 -15.91 -17.03
CA GLU A 176 0.90 -16.47 -18.40
C GLU A 176 0.62 -17.99 -18.44
N ILE A 177 0.97 -18.73 -17.38
CA ILE A 177 0.63 -20.16 -17.25
C ILE A 177 -0.86 -20.33 -16.90
N GLY A 178 -1.45 -19.32 -16.27
CA GLY A 178 -2.83 -19.32 -15.82
C GLY A 178 -3.03 -20.06 -14.48
N SER A 179 -4.29 -20.39 -14.19
CA SER A 179 -4.74 -20.80 -12.85
C SER A 179 -4.31 -22.21 -12.45
N ASP A 180 -4.04 -23.09 -13.42
CA ASP A 180 -3.76 -24.52 -13.20
C ASP A 180 -2.26 -24.82 -13.02
N MET A 181 -1.49 -23.84 -12.56
CA MET A 181 -0.05 -23.98 -12.39
C MET A 181 0.28 -25.09 -11.37
N ARG A 182 1.07 -26.08 -11.80
CA ARG A 182 1.59 -27.11 -10.89
C ARG A 182 2.65 -26.50 -9.97
N VAL A 183 2.71 -26.96 -8.71
CA VAL A 183 3.69 -26.46 -7.72
C VAL A 183 5.14 -26.59 -8.23
N PHE A 184 5.47 -27.68 -8.93
CA PHE A 184 6.81 -27.84 -9.51
C PHE A 184 7.14 -26.71 -10.52
N ASN A 185 6.17 -26.27 -11.32
CA ASN A 185 6.36 -25.15 -12.26
C ASN A 185 6.53 -23.83 -11.51
N ALA A 186 5.82 -23.63 -10.40
CA ALA A 186 5.96 -22.45 -9.55
C ALA A 186 7.35 -22.31 -8.92
N LEU A 187 8.03 -23.45 -8.71
CA LEU A 187 9.39 -23.53 -8.18
C LEU A 187 10.47 -23.47 -9.28
N THR A 188 10.09 -23.37 -10.56
CA THR A 188 11.07 -23.11 -11.61
C THR A 188 11.56 -21.67 -11.52
N ASP A 189 12.86 -21.47 -11.71
CA ASP A 189 13.48 -20.15 -11.63
C ASP A 189 13.19 -19.24 -12.85
N GLU A 190 12.32 -19.61 -13.79
CA GLU A 190 12.16 -18.87 -15.07
C GLU A 190 11.73 -17.40 -14.84
N TYR A 191 10.59 -17.18 -14.17
CA TYR A 191 10.07 -15.83 -13.93
C TYR A 191 10.93 -15.04 -12.94
N LYS A 192 11.54 -15.75 -11.98
CA LYS A 192 12.54 -15.17 -11.08
C LYS A 192 13.74 -14.63 -11.86
N LYS A 193 14.35 -15.46 -12.72
CA LYS A 193 15.49 -15.07 -13.56
C LYS A 193 15.12 -13.91 -14.47
N ALA A 194 13.95 -13.96 -15.10
CA ALA A 194 13.45 -12.88 -15.93
C ALA A 194 13.36 -11.54 -15.16
N ALA A 195 12.72 -11.54 -13.97
CA ALA A 195 12.63 -10.34 -13.13
C ALA A 195 14.00 -9.81 -12.69
N VAL A 196 14.91 -10.70 -12.26
CA VAL A 196 16.28 -10.32 -11.84
C VAL A 196 17.10 -9.79 -13.01
N GLU A 197 16.98 -10.39 -14.20
CA GLU A 197 17.67 -9.91 -15.40
C GLU A 197 17.12 -8.57 -15.89
N PHE A 198 15.80 -8.35 -15.80
CA PHE A 198 15.20 -7.05 -16.09
C PHE A 198 15.69 -5.97 -15.12
N TYR A 199 15.64 -6.26 -13.82
CA TYR A 199 16.12 -5.37 -12.77
C TYR A 199 17.58 -4.96 -12.99
N LYS A 200 18.48 -5.92 -13.26
CA LYS A 200 19.90 -5.63 -13.57
C LYS A 200 20.04 -4.77 -14.83
N ALA A 201 19.35 -5.15 -15.91
CA ALA A 201 19.37 -4.39 -17.16
C ALA A 201 18.86 -2.95 -16.96
N ARG A 202 17.83 -2.74 -16.13
CA ARG A 202 17.33 -1.42 -15.75
C ARG A 202 18.40 -0.64 -14.98
N GLN A 203 19.02 -1.21 -13.95
CA GLN A 203 20.07 -0.53 -13.18
C GLN A 203 21.25 -0.11 -14.07
N ASP A 204 21.71 -0.98 -14.97
CA ASP A 204 22.80 -0.70 -15.91
C ASP A 204 22.41 0.37 -16.93
N TYR A 205 21.19 0.28 -17.47
CA TYR A 205 20.67 1.25 -18.43
C TYR A 205 20.55 2.64 -17.80
N TYR A 206 20.02 2.73 -16.60
CA TYR A 206 19.91 3.99 -15.89
C TYR A 206 21.28 4.56 -15.49
N THR A 207 22.21 3.72 -15.02
CA THR A 207 23.60 4.11 -14.75
C THR A 207 24.26 4.74 -15.98
N SER A 208 24.06 4.15 -17.15
CA SER A 208 24.70 4.61 -18.38
C SER A 208 24.10 5.89 -18.97
N HIS A 209 22.91 6.32 -18.55
CA HIS A 209 22.22 7.51 -19.08
C HIS A 209 22.10 8.65 -18.06
N LEU A 210 22.12 8.35 -16.75
CA LEU A 210 21.95 9.33 -15.67
C LEU A 210 23.28 9.66 -15.00
N TYR A 211 24.22 10.24 -15.77
CA TYR A 211 25.57 10.58 -15.30
C TYR A 211 25.60 11.53 -14.09
N SER A 212 24.57 12.36 -13.92
CA SER A 212 24.47 13.29 -12.79
C SER A 212 23.81 12.69 -11.55
N GLY A 213 23.23 11.50 -11.64
CA GLY A 213 22.35 10.97 -10.61
C GLY A 213 20.93 11.55 -10.62
N PHE A 214 20.07 10.97 -9.79
CA PHE A 214 18.72 11.48 -9.53
C PHE A 214 18.75 12.62 -8.51
N GLY A 215 18.09 13.72 -8.84
CA GLY A 215 17.72 14.75 -7.87
C GLY A 215 16.27 14.57 -7.41
N TYR A 216 15.80 15.42 -6.51
CA TYR A 216 14.42 15.37 -6.00
C TYR A 216 13.37 15.49 -7.11
N GLU A 217 13.70 16.23 -8.17
CA GLU A 217 12.85 16.42 -9.36
C GLU A 217 12.51 15.13 -10.09
N ALA A 218 13.26 14.05 -9.86
CA ALA A 218 12.97 12.74 -10.44
C ALA A 218 11.80 12.01 -9.75
N LEU A 219 11.31 12.49 -8.61
CA LEU A 219 10.10 11.95 -7.98
C LEU A 219 8.85 12.65 -8.51
N TRP A 220 7.79 11.90 -8.77
CA TRP A 220 6.51 12.47 -9.14
C TRP A 220 5.92 13.25 -7.95
N LYS A 221 5.75 14.56 -8.13
CA LYS A 221 5.32 15.48 -7.05
C LYS A 221 3.80 15.57 -6.82
N GLY A 222 3.00 14.99 -7.72
CA GLY A 222 1.56 15.21 -7.78
C GLY A 222 1.19 16.62 -8.29
N ASN A 223 0.06 16.75 -8.96
CA ASN A 223 -0.37 17.99 -9.61
C ASN A 223 -1.67 18.56 -9.03
N LYS A 224 -2.53 17.72 -8.44
CA LYS A 224 -3.84 18.12 -7.90
C LYS A 224 -4.11 17.49 -6.54
N ALA A 225 -5.16 17.97 -5.87
CA ALA A 225 -5.54 17.51 -4.54
C ALA A 225 -5.83 16.02 -4.44
N SER A 226 -6.37 15.38 -5.48
CA SER A 226 -6.65 13.94 -5.48
C SER A 226 -5.40 13.07 -5.67
N ASP A 227 -4.27 13.65 -6.09
CA ASP A 227 -3.07 12.89 -6.37
C ASP A 227 -2.42 12.41 -5.07
N ALA A 228 -1.82 11.22 -5.13
CA ALA A 228 -1.11 10.61 -4.02
C ALA A 228 0.34 10.28 -4.43
N PRO A 229 1.24 11.29 -4.49
CA PRO A 229 2.64 11.10 -4.84
C PRO A 229 3.41 10.29 -3.79
N VAL A 230 2.90 10.24 -2.56
CA VAL A 230 3.39 9.37 -1.49
C VAL A 230 2.22 8.65 -0.84
N LEU A 231 2.40 7.37 -0.59
CA LEU A 231 1.45 6.50 0.08
C LEU A 231 2.10 5.87 1.30
N THR A 232 1.31 5.71 2.37
CA THR A 232 1.65 4.85 3.49
C THR A 232 0.92 3.53 3.37
N VAL A 233 1.66 2.43 3.47
CA VAL A 233 1.10 1.08 3.56
C VAL A 233 1.31 0.57 4.98
N TYR A 234 0.21 0.14 5.58
CA TYR A 234 0.21 -0.60 6.83
C TYR A 234 -0.21 -2.04 6.59
N ARG A 235 0.55 -3.00 7.10
CA ARG A 235 0.15 -4.40 7.19
C ARG A 235 -0.31 -4.70 8.61
N HIS A 236 -1.47 -5.35 8.67
CA HIS A 236 -2.18 -5.78 9.87
C HIS A 236 -2.30 -7.31 9.83
N PHE A 237 -1.16 -7.99 9.95
CA PHE A 237 -0.95 -9.44 9.98
C PHE A 237 -1.35 -10.13 8.68
N ASP A 238 -2.64 -10.42 8.56
CA ASP A 238 -3.28 -11.14 7.45
C ASP A 238 -4.23 -10.23 6.64
N SER A 239 -4.19 -8.93 6.92
CA SER A 239 -4.77 -7.85 6.12
C SER A 239 -3.81 -6.67 6.02
N ALA A 240 -4.16 -5.65 5.24
CA ALA A 240 -3.35 -4.45 5.06
C ALA A 240 -4.24 -3.29 4.55
N SER A 241 -3.73 -2.07 4.67
CA SER A 241 -4.40 -0.83 4.26
C SER A 241 -3.45 0.17 3.61
N VAL A 242 -3.97 1.03 2.73
CA VAL A 242 -3.20 2.03 1.98
C VAL A 242 -3.80 3.41 2.18
N HIS A 243 -2.94 4.37 2.54
CA HIS A 243 -3.35 5.74 2.84
C HIS A 243 -2.51 6.73 2.06
N LYS A 244 -3.13 7.84 1.67
CA LYS A 244 -2.42 8.95 1.05
C LYS A 244 -1.59 9.70 2.09
N GLY A 245 -0.34 10.01 1.76
CA GLY A 245 0.57 10.79 2.60
C GLY A 245 1.54 9.93 3.42
N VAL A 246 2.20 10.58 4.39
CA VAL A 246 3.26 10.04 5.24
C VAL A 246 2.78 9.88 6.68
N LEU A 247 2.04 8.80 6.93
CA LEU A 247 1.53 8.44 8.25
C LEU A 247 2.58 7.67 9.05
N GLY A 248 2.54 7.82 10.37
CA GLY A 248 3.47 7.16 11.29
C GLY A 248 4.84 7.83 11.36
N ASN A 249 5.76 7.20 12.09
CA ASN A 249 7.16 7.63 12.13
C ASN A 249 7.94 7.21 10.86
N LEU A 250 9.23 7.59 10.74
CA LEU A 250 10.08 7.17 9.63
C LEU A 250 10.13 5.62 9.53
N PRO A 251 9.53 4.97 8.50
CA PRO A 251 9.44 3.52 8.43
C PRO A 251 10.81 2.89 8.19
N LYS A 252 10.96 1.59 8.48
CA LYS A 252 12.20 0.86 8.21
C LYS A 252 12.61 0.95 6.73
N THR A 253 11.69 0.61 5.83
CA THR A 253 11.88 0.53 4.37
C THR A 253 11.03 1.56 3.62
N MET A 254 11.46 1.90 2.40
CA MET A 254 10.73 2.79 1.49
C MET A 254 10.89 2.31 0.06
N TRP A 255 9.88 2.51 -0.78
CA TRP A 255 9.91 2.12 -2.19
C TRP A 255 9.82 3.35 -3.09
N VAL A 256 10.56 3.32 -4.20
CA VAL A 256 10.29 4.15 -5.37
C VAL A 256 9.85 3.23 -6.50
N VAL A 257 8.71 3.54 -7.11
CA VAL A 257 8.09 2.70 -8.14
C VAL A 257 8.07 3.44 -9.47
N ASP A 258 8.76 2.87 -10.46
CA ASP A 258 8.76 3.34 -11.84
C ASP A 258 7.63 2.69 -12.66
N TYR A 259 7.46 3.08 -13.92
CA TYR A 259 6.38 2.61 -14.78
C TYR A 259 6.34 1.07 -14.91
N PRO A 260 7.44 0.38 -15.25
CA PRO A 260 7.39 -1.06 -15.49
C PRO A 260 7.15 -1.83 -14.19
N LEU A 261 7.62 -1.32 -13.05
CA LEU A 261 7.35 -1.93 -11.76
C LEU A 261 5.86 -1.78 -11.37
N LEU A 262 5.29 -0.57 -11.50
CA LEU A 262 3.88 -0.33 -11.14
C LEU A 262 2.93 -1.20 -11.97
N GLU A 263 3.18 -1.30 -13.27
CA GLU A 263 2.33 -2.07 -14.16
C GLU A 263 2.46 -3.58 -13.94
N ARG A 264 3.67 -4.09 -13.67
CA ARG A 264 3.85 -5.50 -13.27
C ARG A 264 3.15 -5.83 -11.96
N ILE A 265 3.22 -4.95 -10.96
CA ILE A 265 2.49 -5.12 -9.68
C ILE A 265 0.99 -5.26 -9.97
N TYR A 266 0.41 -4.35 -10.76
CA TYR A 266 -1.02 -4.40 -11.09
C TYR A 266 -1.41 -5.67 -11.86
N TYR A 267 -0.69 -6.01 -12.93
CA TYR A 267 -1.05 -7.17 -13.74
C TYR A 267 -0.82 -8.50 -13.01
N ALA A 268 0.31 -8.66 -12.33
CA ALA A 268 0.60 -9.90 -11.61
C ALA A 268 -0.37 -10.14 -10.44
N LEU A 269 -0.74 -9.10 -9.69
CA LEU A 269 -1.41 -9.24 -8.41
C LEU A 269 -2.90 -8.86 -8.43
N VAL A 270 -3.37 -8.21 -9.50
CA VAL A 270 -4.76 -7.75 -9.61
C VAL A 270 -5.42 -8.32 -10.86
N ALA A 271 -4.94 -7.97 -12.04
CA ALA A 271 -5.61 -8.39 -13.29
C ALA A 271 -5.44 -9.89 -13.56
N GLY A 272 -4.26 -10.44 -13.29
CA GLY A 272 -3.92 -11.84 -13.55
C GLY A 272 -4.05 -12.79 -12.36
N PHE A 273 -4.28 -12.25 -11.16
CA PHE A 273 -4.40 -13.04 -9.93
C PHE A 273 -5.76 -13.76 -9.88
N ASP A 274 -5.71 -15.10 -9.80
CA ASP A 274 -6.89 -15.93 -9.56
C ASP A 274 -6.90 -16.47 -8.13
N VAL A 275 -7.92 -16.07 -7.36
CA VAL A 275 -8.14 -16.49 -5.97
C VAL A 275 -8.49 -17.97 -5.88
N TYR A 276 -9.13 -18.51 -6.92
CA TYR A 276 -9.50 -19.92 -7.02
C TYR A 276 -8.45 -20.74 -7.77
N GLY A 277 -7.35 -20.10 -8.20
CA GLY A 277 -6.21 -20.78 -8.80
C GLY A 277 -5.50 -21.71 -7.82
N THR A 278 -4.66 -22.59 -8.37
CA THR A 278 -3.93 -23.59 -7.58
C THR A 278 -2.97 -22.95 -6.58
N VAL A 279 -2.53 -23.74 -5.59
CA VAL A 279 -1.44 -23.36 -4.69
C VAL A 279 -0.16 -22.99 -5.47
N GLY A 280 0.10 -23.66 -6.60
CA GLY A 280 1.23 -23.33 -7.47
C GLY A 280 1.14 -21.90 -8.03
N HIS A 281 -0.03 -21.50 -8.52
CA HIS A 281 -0.27 -20.14 -9.02
C HIS A 281 -0.01 -19.09 -7.93
N GLN A 282 -0.58 -19.30 -6.75
CA GLN A 282 -0.40 -18.38 -5.62
C GLN A 282 1.07 -18.30 -5.17
N LEU A 283 1.75 -19.45 -5.10
CA LEU A 283 3.17 -19.53 -4.74
C LEU A 283 4.06 -18.79 -5.74
N ALA A 284 3.84 -18.98 -7.04
CA ALA A 284 4.66 -18.34 -8.07
C ALA A 284 4.55 -16.81 -8.03
N LEU A 285 3.34 -16.28 -7.83
CA LEU A 285 3.15 -14.83 -7.70
C LEU A 285 3.73 -14.29 -6.40
N ARG A 286 3.65 -15.06 -5.32
CA ARG A 286 4.29 -14.70 -4.05
C ARG A 286 5.83 -14.63 -4.19
N LEU A 287 6.45 -15.58 -4.89
CA LEU A 287 7.89 -15.56 -5.18
C LEU A 287 8.26 -14.43 -6.14
N TYR A 288 7.42 -14.15 -7.13
CA TYR A 288 7.61 -13.02 -8.04
C TYR A 288 7.58 -11.67 -7.30
N MET A 289 6.67 -11.54 -6.33
CA MET A 289 6.53 -10.33 -5.51
C MET A 289 7.78 -10.01 -4.68
N ASP A 290 8.55 -11.02 -4.23
CA ASP A 290 9.82 -10.78 -3.52
C ASP A 290 10.75 -9.92 -4.37
N HIS A 291 10.83 -10.20 -5.66
CA HIS A 291 11.68 -9.47 -6.59
C HIS A 291 11.14 -8.08 -6.90
N LEU A 292 9.82 -7.93 -7.12
CA LEU A 292 9.20 -6.61 -7.32
C LEU A 292 9.44 -5.68 -6.13
N ARG A 293 9.39 -6.22 -4.90
CA ARG A 293 9.74 -5.47 -3.69
C ARG A 293 11.20 -5.06 -3.65
N VAL A 294 12.13 -5.99 -3.93
CA VAL A 294 13.57 -5.69 -3.96
C VAL A 294 13.86 -4.60 -4.99
N GLU A 295 13.20 -4.61 -6.15
CA GLU A 295 13.27 -3.53 -7.13
C GLU A 295 12.85 -2.18 -6.53
N GLY A 296 11.65 -2.09 -5.95
CA GLY A 296 11.14 -0.85 -5.37
C GLY A 296 12.02 -0.30 -4.22
N GLU A 297 12.49 -1.18 -3.34
CA GLU A 297 13.44 -0.85 -2.28
C GLU A 297 14.77 -0.35 -2.83
N SER A 298 15.28 -0.99 -3.89
CA SER A 298 16.54 -0.61 -4.54
C SER A 298 16.43 0.74 -5.25
N TYR A 299 15.32 1.01 -5.92
CA TYR A 299 15.12 2.28 -6.63
C TYR A 299 15.03 3.46 -5.67
N PHE A 300 14.55 3.26 -4.44
CA PHE A 300 14.65 4.28 -3.40
C PHE A 300 16.11 4.56 -3.02
N LEU A 301 16.94 3.51 -2.89
CA LEU A 301 18.36 3.68 -2.54
C LEU A 301 19.15 4.47 -3.58
N ASP A 302 18.72 4.49 -4.85
CA ASP A 302 19.36 5.26 -5.92
C ASP A 302 19.42 6.78 -5.64
N PHE A 303 18.56 7.29 -4.76
CA PHE A 303 18.56 8.70 -4.33
C PHE A 303 19.54 9.01 -3.19
N LEU A 304 20.11 7.98 -2.56
CA LEU A 304 20.99 8.11 -1.40
C LEU A 304 22.48 8.04 -1.79
N PRO A 305 23.40 8.44 -0.90
CA PRO A 305 24.84 8.32 -1.14
C PRO A 305 25.24 6.88 -1.47
N VAL A 306 26.09 6.70 -2.48
CA VAL A 306 26.47 5.40 -3.05
C VAL A 306 27.03 4.44 -1.99
N ASP A 307 27.81 4.95 -1.05
CA ASP A 307 28.46 4.20 0.03
C ASP A 307 27.49 3.79 1.16
N VAL A 308 26.35 4.47 1.27
CA VAL A 308 25.30 4.18 2.25
C VAL A 308 24.35 3.08 1.75
N ARG A 309 24.10 2.99 0.44
CA ARG A 309 23.08 2.08 -0.15
C ARG A 309 23.20 0.62 0.32
N PRO A 310 24.36 -0.05 0.21
CA PRO A 310 24.47 -1.46 0.60
C PRO A 310 24.34 -1.67 2.11
N LYS A 311 24.85 -0.72 2.92
CA LYS A 311 24.74 -0.78 4.39
C LYS A 311 23.29 -0.64 4.82
N LEU A 312 22.55 0.28 4.20
CA LEU A 312 21.14 0.49 4.49
C LEU A 312 20.30 -0.72 4.05
N MET A 313 20.53 -1.26 2.85
CA MET A 313 19.89 -2.51 2.41
C MET A 313 20.17 -3.67 3.37
N GLN A 314 21.44 -3.86 3.78
CA GLN A 314 21.80 -4.91 4.75
C GLN A 314 21.11 -4.70 6.11
N SER A 315 20.88 -3.46 6.54
CA SER A 315 20.14 -3.17 7.76
C SER A 315 18.67 -3.59 7.69
N TRP A 316 18.10 -3.63 6.48
CA TRP A 316 16.73 -4.06 6.24
C TRP A 316 16.56 -5.58 6.18
N TYR A 317 17.63 -6.27 5.83
CA TYR A 317 17.69 -7.72 5.65
C TYR A 317 18.78 -8.29 6.55
N LYS A 318 18.51 -8.32 7.85
CA LYS A 318 19.47 -8.87 8.80
C LYS A 318 19.64 -10.37 8.60
N GLU A 319 20.85 -10.85 8.85
CA GLU A 319 21.19 -12.30 8.88
C GLU A 319 21.06 -13.03 7.53
N ILE A 320 20.77 -12.30 6.44
CA ILE A 320 20.77 -12.82 5.08
C ILE A 320 21.76 -12.06 4.20
N ASP A 321 22.50 -12.81 3.38
CA ASP A 321 23.38 -12.22 2.36
C ASP A 321 22.52 -11.56 1.27
N LEU A 322 22.81 -10.30 0.95
CA LEU A 322 22.09 -9.53 -0.08
C LEU A 322 22.08 -10.22 -1.46
N LYS A 323 23.06 -11.09 -1.75
CA LYS A 323 23.04 -11.92 -2.97
C LYS A 323 21.87 -12.90 -3.01
N LYS A 324 21.38 -13.37 -1.86
CA LYS A 324 20.26 -14.33 -1.78
C LYS A 324 18.91 -13.70 -2.13
N ILE A 325 18.80 -12.39 -2.01
CA ILE A 325 17.64 -11.60 -2.45
C ILE A 325 17.87 -10.95 -3.81
N ASP A 326 18.94 -11.34 -4.52
CA ASP A 326 19.32 -10.83 -5.83
C ASP A 326 19.52 -9.30 -5.88
N TYR A 327 19.89 -8.68 -4.75
CA TYR A 327 20.16 -7.23 -4.69
C TYR A 327 21.32 -6.85 -5.62
N TYR A 328 21.07 -5.85 -6.47
CA TYR A 328 22.03 -5.34 -7.44
C TYR A 328 22.06 -3.81 -7.37
N ALA A 329 22.99 -3.30 -6.56
CA ALA A 329 23.14 -1.87 -6.35
C ALA A 329 23.46 -1.15 -7.67
N SER A 330 22.68 -0.10 -7.98
CA SER A 330 23.02 0.81 -9.06
C SER A 330 24.30 1.57 -8.75
N THR A 331 25.09 1.87 -9.80
CA THR A 331 26.25 2.76 -9.72
C THR A 331 25.95 4.18 -10.19
N ILE A 332 24.67 4.51 -10.42
CA ILE A 332 24.20 5.89 -10.62
C ILE A 332 24.78 6.79 -9.50
N PRO A 333 25.49 7.88 -9.82
CA PRO A 333 26.04 8.80 -8.83
C PRO A 333 24.97 9.40 -7.93
N ALA A 334 25.35 9.83 -6.71
CA ALA A 334 24.46 10.59 -5.86
C ALA A 334 24.49 12.08 -6.28
N LYS A 335 23.34 12.62 -6.71
CA LYS A 335 23.20 14.05 -7.04
C LYS A 335 22.92 14.90 -5.80
N ILE A 336 22.15 14.33 -4.88
CA ILE A 336 21.69 15.00 -3.66
C ILE A 336 22.82 15.01 -2.65
N SER A 337 23.12 16.21 -2.12
CA SER A 337 24.07 16.39 -1.03
C SER A 337 23.31 16.37 0.30
N PHE A 338 23.80 15.58 1.25
CA PHE A 338 23.22 15.47 2.58
C PHE A 338 24.13 16.12 3.61
N ALA A 339 23.55 16.84 4.56
CA ALA A 339 24.28 17.54 5.61
C ALA A 339 24.48 16.70 6.88
N THR A 340 23.60 15.72 7.11
CA THR A 340 23.56 14.89 8.33
C THR A 340 24.05 13.45 8.10
N ASP A 341 24.22 12.70 9.19
CA ASP A 341 24.46 11.24 9.16
C ASP A 341 23.17 10.42 9.01
N GLU A 342 22.01 11.07 8.90
CA GLU A 342 20.70 10.48 8.60
C GLU A 342 20.19 10.83 7.19
N PRO A 343 20.90 10.47 6.10
CA PRO A 343 20.56 10.90 4.74
C PRO A 343 19.15 10.46 4.30
N LYS A 344 18.68 9.31 4.78
CA LYS A 344 17.31 8.84 4.54
C LYS A 344 16.26 9.78 5.14
N ARG A 345 16.49 10.30 6.35
CA ARG A 345 15.56 11.22 7.02
C ARG A 345 15.59 12.57 6.33
N GLU A 346 16.79 13.12 6.12
CA GLU A 346 16.96 14.40 5.42
C GLU A 346 16.33 14.37 4.02
N PHE A 347 16.49 13.25 3.29
CA PHE A 347 15.82 13.02 2.01
C PHE A 347 14.31 13.18 2.11
N ILE A 348 13.67 12.43 3.02
CA ILE A 348 12.21 12.41 3.09
C ILE A 348 11.65 13.73 3.65
N GLU A 349 12.36 14.36 4.58
CA GLU A 349 11.99 15.68 5.10
C GLU A 349 12.06 16.73 4.01
N TYR A 350 13.06 16.70 3.14
CA TYR A 350 13.10 17.57 1.97
C TYR A 350 11.96 17.27 1.01
N VAL A 351 11.75 16.00 0.64
CA VAL A 351 10.70 15.62 -0.32
C VAL A 351 9.33 16.10 0.13
N VAL A 352 8.95 15.80 1.37
CA VAL A 352 7.62 16.17 1.90
C VAL A 352 7.48 17.67 2.08
N ASN A 353 8.51 18.37 2.61
CA ASN A 353 8.37 19.80 2.92
C ASN A 353 8.59 20.71 1.71
N ARG A 354 9.31 20.27 0.67
CA ARG A 354 9.79 21.14 -0.42
C ARG A 354 9.46 20.67 -1.83
N HIS A 355 9.35 19.35 -2.07
CA HIS A 355 9.18 18.81 -3.41
C HIS A 355 7.73 18.46 -3.76
N ILE A 356 7.05 17.75 -2.86
CA ILE A 356 5.64 17.38 -3.05
C ILE A 356 4.80 18.65 -3.23
N SER A 357 3.89 18.62 -4.21
CA SER A 357 3.01 19.75 -4.47
C SER A 357 2.13 20.07 -3.26
N PRO A 358 2.10 21.32 -2.78
CA PRO A 358 1.22 21.73 -1.68
C PRO A 358 -0.26 21.47 -1.97
N ALA A 359 -0.66 21.41 -3.24
CA ALA A 359 -2.04 21.09 -3.63
C ALA A 359 -2.50 19.73 -3.11
N THR A 360 -1.58 18.78 -2.88
CA THR A 360 -1.89 17.45 -2.36
C THR A 360 -2.22 17.45 -0.87
N SER A 361 -1.89 18.52 -0.13
CA SER A 361 -2.05 18.63 1.33
C SER A 361 -1.34 17.52 2.12
N ILE A 362 -0.28 16.93 1.57
CA ILE A 362 0.54 15.94 2.27
C ILE A 362 1.50 16.66 3.22
N THR A 363 1.41 16.34 4.50
CA THR A 363 2.34 16.76 5.55
C THR A 363 2.72 15.57 6.40
N PHE A 364 3.80 15.69 7.18
CA PHE A 364 4.14 14.69 8.19
C PHE A 364 3.03 14.52 9.23
N ASP A 365 2.89 13.29 9.71
CA ASP A 365 2.03 12.93 10.83
C ASP A 365 2.39 13.77 12.08
N ALA A 366 1.43 14.56 12.56
CA ALA A 366 1.64 15.46 13.69
C ALA A 366 1.86 14.72 15.02
N VAL A 367 1.36 13.50 15.15
CA VAL A 367 1.45 12.69 16.36
C VAL A 367 2.74 11.88 16.33
N ASN A 368 2.92 11.07 15.28
CA ASN A 368 3.87 9.95 15.29
C ASN A 368 5.26 10.33 14.74
N TYR A 369 5.35 11.28 13.82
CA TYR A 369 6.62 11.59 13.16
C TYR A 369 7.57 12.37 14.06
N GLU A 370 8.81 11.90 14.18
CA GLU A 370 9.90 12.55 14.92
C GLU A 370 10.93 13.14 13.94
N ARG A 371 11.20 14.45 14.05
CA ARG A 371 12.16 15.16 13.19
C ARG A 371 13.60 15.00 13.69
N GLY A 372 14.56 14.95 12.78
CA GLY A 372 15.98 14.66 13.10
C GLY A 372 16.71 15.76 13.87
N ASP A 373 16.46 17.04 13.54
CA ASP A 373 17.23 18.18 14.06
C ASP A 373 16.52 18.98 15.16
N ILE A 374 15.35 18.54 15.59
CA ILE A 374 14.67 19.14 16.72
C ILE A 374 15.06 18.31 17.95
N VAL A 375 16.17 18.69 18.61
CA VAL A 375 16.16 18.60 20.07
C VAL A 375 14.91 19.35 20.46
N TYR A 376 13.88 18.64 20.91
CA TYR A 376 12.69 19.25 21.44
C TYR A 376 13.16 20.05 22.66
N GLN A 377 13.48 21.32 22.45
CA GLN A 377 13.73 22.24 23.53
C GLN A 377 12.40 22.35 24.24
N GLY A 378 12.28 21.61 25.35
CA GLY A 378 11.08 21.61 26.15
C GLY A 378 10.69 23.05 26.49
N LEU A 379 9.55 23.47 25.94
CA LEU A 379 8.63 24.55 26.36
C LEU A 379 9.21 25.98 26.43
N PRO A 380 8.43 26.98 25.97
CA PRO A 380 7.36 27.51 26.83
C PRO A 380 6.04 27.82 26.10
N ASP A 381 4.89 27.47 26.69
CA ASP A 381 3.98 28.42 27.38
C ASP A 381 2.50 27.93 27.45
N LYS A 382 2.02 27.86 28.70
CA LYS A 382 0.68 28.19 29.23
C LYS A 382 -0.64 27.57 28.73
N ASN A 383 -0.69 26.70 27.71
CA ASN A 383 -1.90 25.90 27.44
C ASN A 383 -1.60 24.40 27.51
N LYS A 384 -1.93 23.82 28.66
CA LYS A 384 -1.40 22.57 29.22
C LYS A 384 -2.13 21.29 28.80
N THR A 385 -2.67 21.18 27.58
CA THR A 385 -3.56 20.04 27.26
C THR A 385 -3.29 19.35 25.93
N GLU A 386 -3.29 20.02 24.79
CA GLU A 386 -3.24 19.31 23.48
C GLU A 386 -1.83 18.82 23.10
N ASN A 387 -0.81 19.68 23.21
CA ASN A 387 0.58 19.32 22.90
C ASN A 387 1.15 18.24 23.83
N ASP A 388 0.73 18.23 25.10
CA ASP A 388 1.17 17.21 26.07
C ASP A 388 0.56 15.83 25.76
N ILE A 389 -0.69 15.79 25.28
CA ILE A 389 -1.35 14.56 24.83
C ILE A 389 -0.69 14.03 23.56
N LEU A 390 -0.42 14.88 22.57
CA LEU A 390 0.29 14.50 21.35
C LEU A 390 1.69 13.94 21.66
N LYS A 391 2.40 14.59 22.59
CA LYS A 391 3.69 14.10 23.08
C LYS A 391 3.57 12.74 23.77
N ALA A 392 2.56 12.55 24.63
CA ALA A 392 2.33 11.28 25.29
C ALA A 392 2.04 10.15 24.29
N PHE A 393 1.21 10.41 23.27
CA PHE A 393 1.00 9.47 22.17
C PHE A 393 2.31 9.12 21.46
N ARG A 394 3.12 10.12 21.12
CA ARG A 394 4.43 9.91 20.48
C ARG A 394 5.37 9.08 21.35
N ASP A 395 5.45 9.37 22.65
CA ASP A 395 6.31 8.64 23.57
C ASP A 395 5.88 7.17 23.73
N ILE A 396 4.57 6.89 23.69
CA ILE A 396 4.00 5.54 23.73
C ILE A 396 4.23 4.80 22.40
N SER A 397 4.23 5.53 21.28
CA SER A 397 4.46 5.00 19.92
C SER A 397 5.86 4.42 19.73
N LYS A 398 6.82 4.82 20.58
CA LYS A 398 8.23 4.43 20.46
C LYS A 398 8.42 2.90 20.59
N PRO A 399 9.43 2.34 19.92
CA PRO A 399 9.81 0.95 20.09
C PRO A 399 10.01 0.56 21.56
N GLY A 400 9.47 -0.60 21.95
CA GLY A 400 9.73 -1.20 23.26
C GLY A 400 8.67 -0.94 24.34
N THR A 401 7.61 -0.16 24.05
CA THR A 401 6.48 0.02 24.98
C THR A 401 5.87 -1.32 25.39
N PRO A 402 5.79 -1.66 26.70
CA PRO A 402 5.42 -2.99 27.17
C PRO A 402 4.12 -3.56 26.61
N PHE A 403 3.07 -2.75 26.46
CA PHE A 403 1.83 -3.24 25.86
C PHE A 403 2.02 -3.81 24.45
N PHE A 404 2.75 -3.11 23.58
CA PHE A 404 2.98 -3.54 22.18
C PHE A 404 4.01 -4.67 22.05
N THR A 405 4.88 -4.86 23.03
CA THR A 405 5.84 -5.98 23.05
C THR A 405 5.26 -7.25 23.66
N LEU A 406 4.34 -7.09 24.63
CA LEU A 406 3.74 -8.20 25.37
C LEU A 406 2.50 -8.75 24.68
N MET A 407 1.78 -7.97 23.88
CA MET A 407 0.70 -8.48 23.03
C MET A 407 1.29 -9.25 21.83
N LYS A 408 1.84 -10.43 22.14
CA LYS A 408 2.63 -11.31 21.24
C LYS A 408 1.81 -12.01 20.18
N ASP A 409 0.49 -12.08 20.36
CA ASP A 409 -0.38 -12.73 19.41
C ASP A 409 -0.84 -11.69 18.40
N HIS A 410 -0.88 -12.06 17.11
CA HIS A 410 -1.43 -11.28 15.99
C HIS A 410 -2.92 -10.85 16.15
N ASN A 411 -3.45 -11.05 17.35
CA ASN A 411 -4.82 -10.88 17.76
C ASN A 411 -5.22 -9.41 17.89
N ILE A 412 -4.28 -8.49 18.13
CA ILE A 412 -4.55 -7.05 18.14
C ILE A 412 -3.43 -6.36 17.38
N GLN A 413 -3.72 -5.88 16.17
CA GLN A 413 -2.81 -5.05 15.38
C GLN A 413 -3.44 -3.73 14.97
N VAL A 414 -4.76 -3.69 14.83
CA VAL A 414 -5.54 -2.46 14.67
C VAL A 414 -6.58 -2.40 15.78
N ALA A 415 -6.51 -1.38 16.63
CA ALA A 415 -7.58 -1.07 17.57
C ALA A 415 -8.18 0.29 17.24
N TYR A 416 -9.50 0.44 17.37
CA TYR A 416 -10.14 1.74 17.31
C TYR A 416 -10.38 2.28 18.70
N MET A 417 -10.10 3.56 18.88
CA MET A 417 -10.24 4.26 20.13
C MET A 417 -11.14 5.48 19.93
N ARG A 418 -12.19 5.55 20.74
CA ARG A 418 -12.99 6.75 20.93
C ARG A 418 -12.44 7.52 22.11
N ILE A 419 -12.11 8.79 21.90
CA ILE A 419 -11.82 9.73 23.00
C ILE A 419 -13.00 10.67 23.17
N ARG A 420 -13.67 10.59 24.32
CA ARG A 420 -14.75 11.50 24.71
C ARG A 420 -14.16 12.79 25.30
N LEU A 421 -14.21 13.87 24.54
CA LEU A 421 -13.68 15.18 24.95
C LEU A 421 -14.65 15.89 25.89
N LYS A 422 -14.12 16.73 26.77
CA LYS A 422 -14.90 17.53 27.73
C LYS A 422 -15.85 18.53 27.07
N ASN A 423 -15.55 18.92 25.83
CA ASN A 423 -16.38 19.82 25.03
C ASN A 423 -17.61 19.12 24.41
N GLY A 424 -17.84 17.83 24.72
CA GLY A 424 -18.95 17.04 24.20
C GLY A 424 -18.73 16.48 22.79
N LYS A 425 -17.55 16.69 22.18
CA LYS A 425 -17.16 16.05 20.92
C LYS A 425 -16.40 14.76 21.19
N ASP A 426 -16.33 13.92 20.17
CA ASP A 426 -15.57 12.68 20.20
C ASP A 426 -14.48 12.68 19.11
N LEU A 427 -13.33 12.10 19.44
CA LEU A 427 -12.29 11.79 18.47
C LEU A 427 -12.24 10.30 18.20
N ALA A 428 -12.10 9.93 16.93
CA ALA A 428 -11.81 8.57 16.50
C ALA A 428 -10.32 8.47 16.16
N ILE A 429 -9.64 7.50 16.78
CA ILE A 429 -8.22 7.22 16.58
C ILE A 429 -8.03 5.73 16.30
N SER A 430 -7.18 5.40 15.34
CA SER A 430 -6.68 4.05 15.12
C SER A 430 -5.33 3.88 15.79
N ILE A 431 -5.18 2.83 16.59
CA ILE A 431 -3.91 2.37 17.13
C ILE A 431 -3.43 1.25 16.21
N VAL A 432 -2.36 1.49 15.46
CA VAL A 432 -1.78 0.55 14.51
C VAL A 432 -0.46 0.03 15.06
N ILE A 433 -0.38 -1.25 15.39
CA ILE A 433 0.83 -1.85 15.96
C ILE A 433 1.71 -2.34 14.81
N ASN A 434 2.93 -1.81 14.74
CA ASN A 434 3.92 -2.17 13.74
C ASN A 434 4.91 -3.18 14.33
N GLN A 435 4.82 -4.44 13.89
CA GLN A 435 5.78 -5.47 14.29
C GLN A 435 7.10 -5.28 13.56
N TRP A 436 8.21 -5.47 14.28
CA TRP A 436 9.54 -5.36 13.70
C TRP A 436 10.03 -6.71 13.21
N HIS A 437 10.43 -6.77 11.94
CA HIS A 437 10.99 -7.95 11.28
C HIS A 437 12.48 -7.76 11.01
N SER A 438 13.31 -8.78 11.19
CA SER A 438 14.72 -8.82 10.77
C SER A 438 14.85 -8.74 9.25
N ASN A 439 13.97 -9.47 8.55
CA ASN A 439 13.77 -9.45 7.10
C ASN A 439 12.38 -10.00 6.74
N VAL A 440 11.93 -9.87 5.48
CA VAL A 440 10.60 -10.30 4.99
C VAL A 440 10.69 -11.28 3.81
N THR A 441 11.75 -12.10 3.76
CA THR A 441 12.02 -13.02 2.63
C THR A 441 11.37 -14.39 2.79
N HIS A 442 10.65 -14.62 3.89
CA HIS A 442 10.16 -15.94 4.27
C HIS A 442 8.68 -16.13 3.89
N LEU A 443 8.35 -17.32 3.40
CA LEU A 443 6.96 -17.73 3.15
C LEU A 443 6.27 -18.20 4.44
N PHE A 444 7.02 -18.90 5.29
CA PHE A 444 6.56 -19.51 6.54
C PHE A 444 7.52 -19.19 7.67
N GLY A 445 7.08 -19.35 8.93
CA GLY A 445 7.97 -19.24 10.08
C GLY A 445 8.37 -17.82 10.46
N GLU A 446 7.64 -16.80 9.98
CA GLU A 446 7.88 -15.36 10.24
C GLU A 446 8.17 -15.03 11.71
N LYS A 447 7.60 -15.79 12.67
CA LYS A 447 7.86 -15.61 14.10
C LYS A 447 9.35 -15.64 14.47
N ALA A 448 10.18 -16.35 13.71
CA ALA A 448 11.63 -16.39 13.94
C ALA A 448 12.33 -15.07 13.58
N GLU A 449 11.72 -14.28 12.70
CA GLU A 449 12.25 -13.00 12.21
C GLU A 449 11.76 -11.80 13.05
N LEU A 450 10.83 -12.02 13.99
CA LEU A 450 10.28 -10.95 14.82
C LEU A 450 11.23 -10.58 15.95
N ASP A 451 11.57 -9.29 16.06
CA ASP A 451 12.15 -8.73 17.28
C ASP A 451 11.11 -7.88 18.00
N ILE A 452 10.36 -8.53 18.89
CA ILE A 452 9.27 -7.89 19.64
C ILE A 452 9.73 -6.68 20.45
N THR A 453 11.02 -6.59 20.81
CA THR A 453 11.54 -5.47 21.60
C THR A 453 11.60 -4.17 20.79
N LYS A 454 11.50 -4.29 19.46
CA LYS A 454 11.49 -3.18 18.51
C LYS A 454 10.10 -2.86 17.96
N ASN A 455 9.06 -3.57 18.41
CA ASN A 455 7.67 -3.25 18.04
C ASN A 455 7.33 -1.82 18.47
N SER A 456 6.65 -1.12 17.57
CA SER A 456 6.15 0.25 17.76
C SER A 456 4.65 0.27 17.50
N ALA A 457 4.02 1.43 17.70
CA ALA A 457 2.66 1.64 17.25
C ALA A 457 2.51 3.07 16.73
N ASP A 458 1.58 3.30 15.83
CA ASP A 458 1.17 4.63 15.39
C ASP A 458 -0.26 4.92 15.86
N PHE A 459 -0.50 6.13 16.35
CA PHE A 459 -1.82 6.64 16.68
C PHE A 459 -2.30 7.55 15.56
N ILE A 460 -3.20 7.07 14.72
CA ILE A 460 -3.67 7.78 13.54
C ILE A 460 -5.06 8.35 13.77
N THR A 461 -5.26 9.62 13.46
CA THR A 461 -6.61 10.22 13.48
C THR A 461 -7.46 9.59 12.38
N GLY A 462 -8.67 9.16 12.73
CA GLY A 462 -9.57 8.44 11.83
C GLY A 462 -9.51 6.92 12.00
N LEU A 463 -10.22 6.21 11.12
CA LEU A 463 -10.45 4.77 11.21
C LEU A 463 -9.75 4.05 10.05
N ILE A 464 -8.66 3.35 10.37
CA ILE A 464 -7.79 2.67 9.41
C ILE A 464 -8.09 1.17 9.34
N GLY A 465 -7.98 0.60 8.15
CA GLY A 465 -8.19 -0.83 7.93
C GLY A 465 -9.67 -1.21 7.93
N SER A 466 -9.94 -2.47 7.61
CA SER A 466 -11.31 -3.00 7.49
C SER A 466 -11.70 -3.93 8.65
N TYR A 467 -10.74 -4.27 9.50
CA TYR A 467 -10.85 -5.30 10.52
C TYR A 467 -10.36 -4.75 11.87
N PRO A 468 -11.16 -3.94 12.58
CA PRO A 468 -10.79 -3.57 13.94
C PRO A 468 -10.70 -4.83 14.80
N ASN A 469 -9.54 -5.01 15.43
CA ASN A 469 -9.32 -6.14 16.33
C ASN A 469 -9.81 -5.86 17.74
N TYR A 470 -9.89 -4.59 18.15
CA TYR A 470 -10.34 -4.22 19.48
C TYR A 470 -10.85 -2.79 19.51
N PHE A 471 -11.75 -2.49 20.45
CA PHE A 471 -12.24 -1.15 20.71
C PHE A 471 -11.82 -0.65 22.08
N PHE A 472 -11.46 0.63 22.13
CA PHE A 472 -11.23 1.39 23.34
C PHE A 472 -12.19 2.58 23.41
N ASP A 473 -12.72 2.87 24.59
CA ASP A 473 -13.50 4.07 24.88
C ASP A 473 -12.93 4.75 26.12
N VAL A 474 -12.35 5.93 25.89
CA VAL A 474 -11.56 6.65 26.90
C VAL A 474 -12.11 8.06 27.04
N ARG A 475 -12.29 8.54 28.27
CA ARG A 475 -12.61 9.95 28.51
C ARG A 475 -11.32 10.77 28.52
N GLU A 476 -11.38 12.02 28.09
CA GLU A 476 -10.21 12.90 28.05
C GLU A 476 -9.49 12.98 29.41
N GLU A 477 -10.23 13.02 30.53
CA GLU A 477 -9.65 13.01 31.88
C GLU A 477 -8.95 11.70 32.27
N ASP A 478 -9.27 10.58 31.62
CA ASP A 478 -8.72 9.26 31.90
C ASP A 478 -7.52 8.91 31.02
N LEU A 479 -7.19 9.73 30.00
CA LEU A 479 -6.05 9.50 29.10
C LEU A 479 -4.72 9.27 29.83
N PRO A 480 -4.37 10.04 30.89
CA PRO A 480 -3.13 9.78 31.63
C PRO A 480 -3.10 8.39 32.29
N ASP A 481 -4.25 7.89 32.76
CA ASP A 481 -4.36 6.55 33.35
C ASP A 481 -4.17 5.48 32.28
N PHE A 482 -4.85 5.64 31.13
CA PHE A 482 -4.77 4.75 29.96
C PHE A 482 -3.33 4.64 29.46
N PHE A 483 -2.65 5.76 29.25
CA PHE A 483 -1.24 5.81 28.89
C PHE A 483 -0.35 5.11 29.92
N GLY A 484 -0.64 5.33 31.20
CA GLY A 484 0.03 4.66 32.30
C GLY A 484 -0.16 3.14 32.33
N ILE A 485 -1.23 2.61 31.73
CA ILE A 485 -1.44 1.16 31.53
C ILE A 485 -0.55 0.68 30.40
N LEU A 486 -0.57 1.36 29.24
CA LEU A 486 0.20 0.92 28.07
C LEU A 486 1.71 0.85 28.34
N ILE A 487 2.24 1.83 29.08
CA ILE A 487 3.68 1.93 29.42
C ILE A 487 4.10 0.91 30.49
N ARG A 488 3.19 0.46 31.36
CA ARG A 488 3.52 -0.43 32.49
C ARG A 488 2.84 -1.79 32.41
N PHE A 489 2.27 -2.13 31.25
CA PHE A 489 1.56 -3.37 31.06
C PHE A 489 2.50 -4.54 31.34
N ASP A 490 2.07 -5.48 32.19
CA ASP A 490 2.88 -6.60 32.66
C ASP A 490 2.16 -7.97 32.55
N LYS A 491 0.98 -7.98 31.92
CA LYS A 491 0.07 -9.15 31.84
C LYS A 491 -0.41 -9.71 33.19
N SER A 492 -0.23 -9.00 34.30
CA SER A 492 -0.84 -9.42 35.56
C SER A 492 -2.37 -9.35 35.48
N PRO A 493 -3.12 -10.15 36.25
CA PRO A 493 -4.58 -10.03 36.34
C PRO A 493 -5.03 -8.58 36.61
N GLY A 494 -4.30 -7.85 37.45
CA GLY A 494 -4.60 -6.44 37.75
C GLY A 494 -4.38 -5.50 36.55
N SER A 495 -3.35 -5.73 35.72
CA SER A 495 -3.16 -4.97 34.48
C SER A 495 -4.28 -5.22 33.47
N TYR A 496 -4.76 -6.46 33.35
CA TYR A 496 -5.93 -6.78 32.50
C TYR A 496 -7.21 -6.16 33.04
N GLU A 497 -7.46 -6.22 34.35
CA GLU A 497 -8.64 -5.59 34.98
C GLU A 497 -8.64 -4.08 34.79
N ARG A 498 -7.47 -3.43 34.92
CA ARG A 498 -7.34 -1.99 34.67
C ARG A 498 -7.56 -1.64 33.19
N LEU A 499 -7.05 -2.45 32.27
CA LEU A 499 -7.27 -2.28 30.82
C LEU A 499 -8.74 -2.48 30.44
N ALA A 500 -9.44 -3.42 31.08
CA ALA A 500 -10.85 -3.71 30.85
C ALA A 500 -11.78 -2.52 31.16
N ARG A 501 -11.31 -1.52 31.93
CA ARG A 501 -12.04 -0.26 32.14
C ARG A 501 -12.25 0.53 30.84
N TYR A 502 -11.34 0.37 29.89
CA TYR A 502 -11.31 1.13 28.64
C TYR A 502 -11.59 0.26 27.42
N GLY A 503 -11.17 -1.00 27.44
CA GLY A 503 -11.44 -1.96 26.38
C GLY A 503 -12.91 -2.35 26.31
N VAL A 504 -13.39 -2.72 25.12
CA VAL A 504 -14.73 -3.27 24.92
C VAL A 504 -14.61 -4.73 24.52
N ASN A 505 -15.00 -5.63 25.41
CA ASN A 505 -15.01 -7.06 25.16
C ASN A 505 -16.17 -7.45 24.24
N ARG A 506 -15.96 -8.52 23.45
CA ARG A 506 -16.99 -9.12 22.60
C ARG A 506 -18.21 -9.62 23.39
N ALA A 507 -18.04 -9.96 24.66
CA ALA A 507 -19.13 -10.45 25.52
C ALA A 507 -19.87 -9.33 26.27
N GLU A 508 -19.44 -8.06 26.17
CA GLU A 508 -20.10 -6.93 26.83
C GLU A 508 -21.34 -6.47 26.04
N ASP A 509 -22.41 -6.10 26.77
CA ASP A 509 -23.66 -5.60 26.18
C ASP A 509 -23.43 -4.35 25.30
N ARG A 510 -22.47 -3.49 25.69
CA ARG A 510 -22.13 -2.24 24.97
C ARG A 510 -21.30 -2.44 23.69
N LEU A 511 -20.96 -3.67 23.31
CA LEU A 511 -20.17 -3.94 22.10
C LEU A 511 -20.84 -3.35 20.85
N TRP A 512 -22.15 -3.60 20.70
CA TRP A 512 -22.89 -3.18 19.50
C TRP A 512 -23.07 -1.67 19.46
N ASP A 513 -23.34 -1.03 20.60
CA ASP A 513 -23.39 0.43 20.69
C ASP A 513 -22.06 1.07 20.27
N MET A 514 -20.93 0.47 20.68
CA MET A 514 -19.61 0.95 20.31
C MET A 514 -19.32 0.72 18.82
N TYR A 515 -19.65 -0.46 18.30
CA TYR A 515 -19.53 -0.77 16.88
C TYR A 515 -20.35 0.21 16.02
N ASP A 516 -21.61 0.44 16.38
CA ASP A 516 -22.51 1.35 15.67
C ASP A 516 -22.00 2.79 15.72
N TRP A 517 -21.40 3.20 16.85
CA TRP A 517 -20.75 4.50 16.95
C TRP A 517 -19.58 4.64 15.97
N PHE A 518 -18.65 3.68 15.94
CA PHE A 518 -17.52 3.70 14.99
C PHE A 518 -17.99 3.59 13.54
N GLN A 519 -18.99 2.76 13.27
CA GLN A 519 -19.53 2.57 11.94
C GLN A 519 -20.22 3.84 11.43
N LYS A 520 -21.01 4.50 12.27
CA LYS A 520 -21.62 5.80 11.96
C LYS A 520 -20.56 6.85 11.71
N ARG A 521 -19.55 6.94 12.59
CA ARG A 521 -18.45 7.89 12.44
C ARG A 521 -17.69 7.67 11.13
N PHE A 522 -17.47 6.41 10.75
CA PHE A 522 -16.81 6.07 9.48
C PHE A 522 -17.61 6.52 8.26
N TYR A 523 -18.94 6.36 8.27
CA TYR A 523 -19.79 6.86 7.18
C TYR A 523 -19.86 8.39 7.12
N GLU A 524 -19.67 9.08 8.24
CA GLU A 524 -19.57 10.54 8.29
C GLU A 524 -18.23 11.04 7.74
N ASP A 525 -17.12 10.40 8.13
CA ASP A 525 -15.77 10.77 7.69
C ASP A 525 -15.49 10.35 6.24
N GLU A 526 -15.99 9.18 5.81
CA GLU A 526 -15.77 8.59 4.48
C GLU A 526 -17.10 8.28 3.78
N PRO A 527 -17.92 9.28 3.43
CA PRO A 527 -19.27 9.05 2.89
C PRO A 527 -19.26 8.32 1.54
N VAL A 528 -18.18 8.44 0.77
CA VAL A 528 -18.06 7.81 -0.56
C VAL A 528 -17.34 6.46 -0.49
N ASN A 529 -16.32 6.32 0.35
CA ASN A 529 -15.49 5.11 0.43
C ASN A 529 -15.91 4.17 1.57
N GLY A 530 -16.84 4.60 2.41
CA GLY A 530 -17.30 3.88 3.59
C GLY A 530 -18.04 2.59 3.24
N GLY A 531 -17.73 1.54 3.99
CA GLY A 531 -18.42 0.26 3.97
C GLY A 531 -18.51 -0.31 5.38
N LEU A 532 -19.23 -1.42 5.55
CA LEU A 532 -19.28 -2.10 6.84
C LEU A 532 -17.89 -2.61 7.24
N PHE A 533 -17.51 -2.37 8.50
CA PHE A 533 -16.36 -3.04 9.12
C PHE A 533 -16.65 -4.52 9.36
N ASP A 534 -15.61 -5.34 9.39
CA ASP A 534 -15.74 -6.78 9.60
C ASP A 534 -15.09 -7.19 10.93
N LEU A 535 -15.92 -7.71 11.85
CA LEU A 535 -15.54 -8.15 13.19
C LEU A 535 -15.06 -9.61 13.26
N ASN A 536 -14.83 -10.29 12.13
CA ASN A 536 -14.32 -11.66 12.11
C ASN A 536 -12.94 -11.82 12.78
N ARG A 537 -12.17 -10.74 12.88
CA ARG A 537 -10.87 -10.66 13.55
C ARG A 537 -10.91 -9.91 14.88
N TYR A 538 -12.09 -9.68 15.43
CA TYR A 538 -12.23 -9.03 16.73
C TYR A 538 -11.75 -9.96 17.85
N TYR A 539 -10.92 -9.44 18.75
CA TYR A 539 -10.26 -10.20 19.80
C TYR A 539 -11.28 -10.92 20.69
N TYR A 540 -11.12 -12.24 20.79
CA TYR A 540 -12.10 -13.14 21.42
C TYR A 540 -11.72 -13.57 22.85
N LEU A 541 -10.50 -13.24 23.29
CA LEU A 541 -9.95 -13.67 24.60
C LEU A 541 -9.88 -12.55 25.64
N ALA A 542 -10.44 -11.37 25.36
CA ALA A 542 -10.65 -10.40 26.42
C ALA A 542 -11.52 -11.08 27.50
N LYS A 543 -11.14 -10.99 28.77
CA LYS A 543 -11.95 -11.48 29.89
C LYS A 543 -12.81 -10.36 30.44
#